data_AF-A0A8H6Z815-F1
#
_entry.id   AF-A0A8H6Z815-F1
#
_cell.length_a   1.000
_cell.length_b   1.000
_cell.length_c   1.000
_cell.angle_alpha   90.00
_cell.angle_beta   90.00
_cell.angle_gamma   90.00
#
_symmetry.space_group_name_H-M   'P 1'
#
loop_
_entity.id
_entity.type
_entity.pdbx_description
1 polymer ?
#
loop_
_entity_poly.entity_id
_entity_poly.type
_entity_poly.pdbx_seq_one_letter_code
_entity_poly.pdbx_strand_id
1 'polypeptide(L)'
;MTTIQHWSPRAFADQSQFIQAEATNGFDAEYFAALTADHDLGSTQGINFVLKKFNLDALVLPAPGFTTSPAAVVGYPIVTVPLGFFPENVMIGSAGPETVYPAPGVPFGLSFLGIAFSDFELIGLGFAYEQKTQTRLARKAFPAAIPKTQLKDVFGK
;
A
#
# COMPACT_ATOMS: atom_id res chain seq x y z
N MET A 1 -0.47 38.43 29.61
CA MET A 1 -0.84 38.20 28.20
C MET A 1 -0.07 36.98 27.74
N THR A 2 -0.77 35.86 27.58
CA THR A 2 -0.18 34.59 27.15
C THR A 2 -0.23 34.56 25.63
N THR A 3 0.94 34.65 24.98
CA THR A 3 1.03 34.58 23.51
C THR A 3 0.58 33.20 23.07
N ILE A 4 -0.56 33.12 22.38
CA ILE A 4 -0.98 31.89 21.70
C ILE A 4 0.06 31.65 20.60
N GLN A 5 0.88 30.62 20.76
CA GLN A 5 1.71 30.12 19.67
C GLN A 5 0.75 29.65 18.57
N HIS A 6 0.66 30.42 17.50
CA HIS A 6 -0.01 30.00 16.27
C HIS A 6 0.75 28.77 15.74
N TRP A 7 0.11 27.61 15.81
CA TRP A 7 0.62 26.39 15.20
C TRP A 7 0.68 26.63 13.68
N SER A 8 1.90 26.72 13.16
CA SER A 8 2.17 26.73 11.72
C SER A 8 2.69 25.35 11.34
N PRO A 9 1.99 24.59 10.48
CA PRO A 9 2.48 23.30 9.99
C PRO A 9 3.62 23.55 9.00
N ARG A 10 4.81 23.86 9.52
CA ARG A 10 5.98 24.28 8.72
C ARG A 10 6.45 23.22 7.71
N ALA A 11 5.93 22.00 7.75
CA ALA A 11 6.27 20.92 6.83
C ALA A 11 5.07 20.33 6.04
N PHE A 12 3.86 20.90 6.15
CA PHE A 12 2.67 20.36 5.47
C PHE A 12 1.91 21.40 4.62
N ALA A 13 2.51 22.56 4.38
CA ALA A 13 1.91 23.64 3.59
C ALA A 13 2.40 23.70 2.13
N ASP A 14 3.30 22.79 1.72
CA ASP A 14 3.80 22.74 0.34
C ASP A 14 2.68 22.39 -0.66
N GLN A 15 2.66 23.10 -1.78
CA GLN A 15 1.74 22.88 -2.90
C GLN A 15 2.47 22.72 -4.23
N SER A 16 3.79 22.49 -4.21
CA SER A 16 4.62 22.39 -5.41
C SER A 16 4.09 21.40 -6.44
N GLN A 17 3.62 20.22 -6.01
CA GLN A 17 3.04 19.20 -6.89
C GLN A 17 1.75 19.66 -7.59
N PHE A 18 0.85 20.35 -6.87
CA PHE A 18 -0.39 20.87 -7.46
C PHE A 18 -0.10 22.00 -8.46
N ILE A 19 0.85 22.89 -8.14
CA ILE A 19 1.28 23.96 -9.05
C ILE A 19 1.92 23.37 -10.32
N GLN A 20 2.74 22.34 -10.18
CA GLN A 20 3.32 21.62 -11.33
C GLN A 20 2.24 20.94 -12.17
N ALA A 21 1.25 20.30 -11.55
CA ALA A 21 0.14 19.67 -12.25
C ALA A 21 -0.70 20.67 -13.05
N GLU A 22 -1.04 21.83 -12.44
CA GLU A 22 -1.78 22.92 -13.11
C GLU A 22 -1.02 23.50 -14.31
N ALA A 23 0.32 23.49 -14.27
CA ALA A 23 1.16 23.98 -15.36
C ALA A 23 1.25 23.01 -16.56
N THR A 24 0.65 21.81 -16.47
CA THR A 24 0.64 20.84 -17.57
C THR A 24 -0.46 21.15 -18.60
N ASN A 25 -0.35 20.55 -19.79
CA ASN A 25 -1.39 20.64 -20.82
C ASN A 25 -2.50 19.58 -20.66
N GLY A 26 -2.51 18.83 -19.55
CA GLY A 26 -3.48 17.78 -19.27
C GLY A 26 -3.34 16.56 -20.19
N PHE A 27 -4.45 16.18 -20.84
CA PHE A 27 -4.55 14.96 -21.66
C PHE A 27 -4.11 15.20 -23.12
N ASP A 28 -2.82 15.49 -23.32
CA ASP A 28 -2.22 15.69 -24.64
C ASP A 28 -1.65 14.38 -25.25
N ALA A 29 -0.98 14.51 -26.39
CA ALA A 29 -0.38 13.36 -27.07
C ALA A 29 0.73 12.69 -26.25
N GLU A 30 1.48 13.45 -25.45
CA GLU A 30 2.53 12.89 -24.57
C GLU A 30 1.90 12.09 -23.44
N TYR A 31 0.83 12.61 -22.82
CA TYR A 31 0.05 11.88 -21.83
C TYR A 31 -0.47 10.54 -22.35
N PHE A 32 -1.11 10.52 -23.53
CA PHE A 32 -1.65 9.27 -24.08
C PHE A 32 -0.56 8.30 -24.53
N ALA A 33 0.60 8.79 -24.99
CA ALA A 33 1.75 7.94 -25.28
C ALA A 33 2.31 7.29 -24.00
N ALA A 34 2.45 8.05 -22.91
CA ALA A 34 2.85 7.54 -21.60
C ALA A 34 1.84 6.51 -21.08
N LEU A 35 0.54 6.82 -21.12
CA LEU A 35 -0.52 5.89 -20.69
C LEU A 35 -0.49 4.57 -21.48
N THR A 36 -0.24 4.64 -22.79
CA THR A 36 -0.13 3.44 -23.64
C THR A 36 1.07 2.59 -23.24
N ALA A 37 2.23 3.23 -23.02
CA ALA A 37 3.45 2.54 -22.60
C ALA A 37 3.28 1.92 -21.21
N ASP A 38 2.72 2.65 -20.26
CA ASP A 38 2.41 2.18 -18.91
C ASP A 38 1.48 0.96 -18.93
N HIS A 39 0.43 1.01 -19.76
CA HIS A 39 -0.49 -0.10 -19.88
C HIS A 39 0.20 -1.34 -20.47
N ASP A 40 1.00 -1.19 -21.53
CA ASP A 40 1.71 -2.31 -22.16
C ASP A 40 2.75 -2.94 -21.22
N LEU A 41 3.54 -2.10 -20.54
CA LEU A 41 4.56 -2.53 -19.58
C LEU A 41 3.96 -3.18 -18.33
N GLY A 42 2.86 -2.66 -17.80
CA GLY A 42 2.21 -3.23 -16.62
C GLY A 42 1.43 -4.51 -16.90
N SER A 43 0.82 -4.62 -18.10
CA SER A 43 -0.06 -5.75 -18.46
C SER A 43 0.66 -6.78 -19.34
N THR A 44 0.69 -6.57 -20.66
CA THR A 44 1.14 -7.53 -21.68
C THR A 44 2.58 -7.93 -21.48
N GLN A 45 3.50 -6.97 -21.29
CA GLN A 45 4.93 -7.24 -21.07
C GLN A 45 5.28 -7.45 -19.59
N GLY A 46 4.34 -7.18 -18.69
CA GLY A 46 4.50 -7.29 -17.24
C GLY A 46 3.80 -8.51 -16.67
N ILE A 47 2.76 -8.26 -15.87
CA ILE A 47 2.08 -9.28 -15.05
C ILE A 47 1.60 -10.46 -15.91
N ASN A 48 0.96 -10.19 -17.05
CA ASN A 48 0.42 -11.25 -17.92
C ASN A 48 1.52 -12.15 -18.49
N PHE A 49 2.63 -11.55 -18.92
CA PHE A 49 3.74 -12.29 -19.48
C PHE A 49 4.32 -13.26 -18.46
N VAL A 50 4.60 -12.79 -17.25
CA VAL A 50 5.21 -13.61 -16.20
C VAL A 50 4.27 -14.73 -15.77
N LEU A 51 3.00 -14.42 -15.49
CA LEU A 51 2.03 -15.43 -15.07
C LEU A 51 1.86 -16.53 -16.14
N LYS A 52 1.75 -16.14 -17.41
CA LYS A 52 1.62 -17.11 -18.51
C LYS A 52 2.89 -17.91 -18.75
N LYS A 53 4.05 -17.25 -18.79
CA LYS A 53 5.35 -17.90 -19.09
C LYS A 53 5.69 -18.98 -18.07
N PHE A 54 5.36 -18.75 -16.81
CA PHE A 54 5.69 -19.66 -15.71
C PHE A 54 4.47 -20.47 -15.21
N ASN A 55 3.31 -20.33 -15.85
CA ASN A 55 2.06 -21.00 -15.48
C ASN A 55 1.73 -20.80 -13.98
N LEU A 56 1.63 -19.54 -13.58
CA LEU A 56 1.40 -19.10 -12.19
C LEU A 56 -0.02 -18.55 -12.02
N ASP A 57 -0.58 -18.72 -10.83
CA ASP A 57 -1.88 -18.16 -10.46
C ASP A 57 -1.77 -16.72 -9.90
N ALA A 58 -0.63 -16.36 -9.31
CA ALA A 58 -0.37 -15.05 -8.73
C ALA A 58 1.13 -14.73 -8.63
N LEU A 59 1.47 -13.45 -8.58
CA LEU A 59 2.78 -12.97 -8.16
C LEU A 59 2.73 -12.62 -6.68
N VAL A 60 3.80 -12.93 -5.94
CA VAL A 60 3.87 -12.69 -4.50
C VAL A 60 5.13 -11.91 -4.16
N LEU A 61 4.99 -10.83 -3.40
CA LEU A 61 6.12 -10.02 -2.96
C LEU A 61 5.92 -9.38 -1.56
N PRO A 62 6.99 -9.24 -0.76
CA PRO A 62 6.93 -8.48 0.48
C PRO A 62 6.54 -7.02 0.23
N ALA A 63 5.67 -6.47 1.07
CA ALA A 63 5.01 -5.18 0.85
C ALA A 63 5.41 -4.10 1.87
N PRO A 64 6.57 -3.44 1.68
CA PRO A 64 6.96 -2.29 2.48
C PRO A 64 6.57 -0.93 1.89
N GLY A 65 5.95 -0.86 0.70
CA GLY A 65 5.45 0.42 0.17
C GLY A 65 5.10 0.47 -1.33
N PHE A 66 5.97 -0.02 -2.21
CA PHE A 66 5.83 0.17 -3.68
C PHE A 66 5.22 -1.03 -4.43
N THR A 67 4.72 -2.01 -3.69
CA THR A 67 4.22 -3.26 -4.28
C THR A 67 2.92 -3.10 -5.06
N THR A 68 2.23 -1.99 -4.83
CA THR A 68 0.97 -1.67 -5.49
C THR A 68 1.16 -1.17 -6.91
N SER A 69 2.30 -0.55 -7.22
CA SER A 69 2.52 0.14 -8.50
C SER A 69 2.27 -0.74 -9.74
N PRO A 70 2.81 -1.98 -9.84
CA PRO A 70 2.65 -2.78 -11.06
C PRO A 70 1.20 -3.12 -11.40
N ALA A 71 0.37 -3.41 -10.39
CA ALA A 71 -1.04 -3.74 -10.63
C ALA A 71 -1.90 -2.48 -10.75
N ALA A 72 -1.59 -1.41 -9.99
CA ALA A 72 -2.35 -0.16 -10.01
C ALA A 72 -2.32 0.52 -11.38
N VAL A 73 -1.19 0.48 -12.08
CA VAL A 73 -1.02 1.07 -13.42
C VAL A 73 -1.99 0.46 -14.44
N VAL A 74 -2.37 -0.81 -14.28
CA VAL A 74 -3.23 -1.55 -15.24
C VAL A 74 -4.57 -1.99 -14.66
N GLY A 75 -4.92 -1.51 -13.46
CA GLY A 75 -6.19 -1.81 -12.81
C GLY A 75 -6.35 -3.27 -12.38
N TYR A 76 -5.24 -3.96 -12.04
CA TYR A 76 -5.27 -5.36 -11.62
C TYR A 76 -5.42 -5.49 -10.10
N PRO A 77 -6.04 -6.59 -9.62
CA PRO A 77 -6.31 -6.78 -8.20
C PRO A 77 -5.03 -7.12 -7.41
N ILE A 78 -5.00 -6.65 -6.16
CA ILE A 78 -3.94 -6.94 -5.20
C ILE A 78 -4.58 -7.24 -3.84
N VAL A 79 -4.19 -8.35 -3.22
CA VAL A 79 -4.55 -8.69 -1.83
C VAL A 79 -3.29 -8.66 -0.98
N THR A 80 -3.25 -7.83 0.06
CA THR A 80 -2.11 -7.78 0.99
C THR A 80 -2.52 -8.28 2.36
N VAL A 81 -1.77 -9.26 2.87
CA VAL A 81 -1.98 -9.86 4.20
C VAL A 81 -0.73 -9.68 5.06
N PRO A 82 -0.82 -9.72 6.41
CA PRO A 82 0.33 -9.50 7.28
C PRO A 82 1.45 -10.54 7.10
N LEU A 83 2.67 -10.08 6.79
CA LEU A 83 3.86 -10.94 6.64
C LEU A 83 4.70 -10.98 7.92
N GLY A 84 4.82 -9.85 8.60
CA GLY A 84 5.65 -9.76 9.80
C GLY A 84 5.77 -8.35 10.34
N PHE A 85 6.77 -8.18 11.21
CA PHE A 85 7.09 -6.92 11.86
C PHE A 85 8.59 -6.69 11.76
N PHE A 86 9.03 -5.44 11.61
CA PHE A 86 10.46 -5.13 11.66
C PHE A 86 11.05 -5.47 13.04
N PRO A 87 12.30 -5.98 13.10
CA PRO A 87 12.94 -6.36 14.34
C PRO A 87 13.34 -5.14 15.19
N GLU A 88 13.60 -5.37 16.47
CA GLU A 88 13.98 -4.30 17.41
C GLU A 88 15.27 -3.56 17.04
N ASN A 89 16.16 -4.22 16.30
CA ASN A 89 17.43 -3.67 15.85
C ASN A 89 17.38 -3.10 14.41
N VAL A 90 16.18 -2.87 13.85
CA VAL A 90 16.07 -2.25 12.53
C VAL A 90 16.64 -0.83 12.56
N MET A 91 17.39 -0.47 11.52
CA MET A 91 17.82 0.92 11.33
C MET A 91 16.59 1.77 11.01
N ILE A 92 16.27 2.72 11.89
CA ILE A 92 15.12 3.60 11.73
C ILE A 92 15.35 4.53 10.54
N GLY A 93 14.45 4.50 9.58
CA GLY A 93 14.43 5.39 8.42
C GLY A 93 13.43 6.53 8.58
N SER A 94 13.59 7.61 7.80
CA SER A 94 12.57 8.65 7.63
C SER A 94 11.68 8.30 6.45
N ALA A 95 10.37 8.52 6.61
CA ALA A 95 9.36 8.36 5.56
C ALA A 95 8.49 9.62 5.40
N GLY A 96 9.05 10.77 5.78
CA GLY A 96 8.37 12.05 5.78
C GLY A 96 8.90 12.97 6.88
N PRO A 97 8.36 14.19 7.00
CA PRO A 97 8.86 15.19 7.93
C PRO A 97 8.82 14.74 9.40
N GLU A 98 7.78 14.00 9.78
CA GLU A 98 7.53 13.56 11.15
C GLU A 98 7.27 12.04 11.24
N THR A 99 7.42 11.31 10.12
CA THR A 99 7.11 9.88 10.02
C THR A 99 8.39 9.08 9.85
N VAL A 100 8.46 7.95 10.55
CA VAL A 100 9.58 7.01 10.47
C VAL A 100 9.13 5.68 9.90
N TYR A 101 9.88 5.16 8.95
CA TYR A 101 9.72 3.83 8.38
C TYR A 101 11.02 3.41 7.69
N PRO A 102 11.49 2.17 7.87
CA PRO A 102 10.97 1.18 8.83
C PRO A 102 11.28 1.61 10.28
N ALA A 103 10.59 1.00 11.25
CA ALA A 103 10.85 1.18 12.68
C ALA A 103 10.52 -0.11 13.45
N PRO A 104 11.10 -0.32 14.65
CA PRO A 104 10.84 -1.51 15.46
C PRO A 104 9.35 -1.81 15.63
N GLY A 105 8.95 -3.04 15.29
CA GLY A 105 7.58 -3.49 15.46
C GLY A 105 6.54 -2.91 14.50
N VAL A 106 6.95 -2.11 13.52
CA VAL A 106 6.08 -1.69 12.43
C VAL A 106 5.73 -2.92 11.58
N PRO A 107 4.43 -3.19 11.29
CA PRO A 107 4.03 -4.31 10.45
C PRO A 107 4.37 -4.06 8.97
N PHE A 108 4.64 -5.14 8.24
CA PHE A 108 4.71 -5.13 6.77
C PHE A 108 3.96 -6.33 6.19
N GLY A 109 3.50 -6.18 4.95
CA GLY A 109 2.61 -7.14 4.30
C GLY A 109 3.32 -8.13 3.36
N LEU A 110 2.55 -9.09 2.88
CA LEU A 110 2.80 -9.93 1.73
C LEU A 110 1.68 -9.65 0.73
N SER A 111 2.02 -9.09 -0.43
CA SER A 111 1.05 -8.79 -1.49
C SER A 111 0.98 -9.95 -2.47
N PHE A 112 -0.24 -10.35 -2.82
CA PHE A 112 -0.59 -11.25 -3.90
C PHE A 112 -1.20 -10.42 -5.05
N LEU A 113 -0.60 -10.47 -6.22
CA LEU A 113 -1.02 -9.75 -7.42
C LEU A 113 -1.53 -10.75 -8.45
N GLY A 114 -2.65 -10.43 -9.09
CA GLY A 114 -3.28 -11.27 -10.10
C GLY A 114 -3.55 -10.52 -11.39
N ILE A 115 -4.26 -11.16 -12.30
CA ILE A 115 -4.76 -10.53 -13.53
C ILE A 115 -6.11 -9.85 -13.29
N ALA A 116 -6.58 -9.06 -14.25
CA ALA A 116 -7.91 -8.46 -14.19
C ALA A 116 -8.99 -9.49 -13.79
N PHE A 117 -9.81 -9.11 -12.81
CA PHE A 117 -10.95 -9.89 -12.30
C PHE A 117 -10.62 -11.21 -11.60
N SER A 118 -9.37 -11.46 -11.21
CA SER A 118 -8.98 -12.65 -10.42
C SER A 118 -9.12 -12.45 -8.90
N ASP A 119 -10.00 -11.55 -8.47
CA ASP A 119 -10.17 -11.17 -7.06
C ASP A 119 -10.53 -12.38 -6.18
N PHE A 120 -11.39 -13.27 -6.68
CA PHE A 120 -11.85 -14.45 -5.95
C PHE A 120 -10.68 -15.39 -5.63
N GLU A 121 -9.84 -15.69 -6.62
CA GLU A 121 -8.65 -16.53 -6.46
C GLU A 121 -7.65 -15.88 -5.51
N LEU A 122 -7.38 -14.58 -5.66
CA LEU A 122 -6.43 -13.86 -4.79
C LEU A 122 -6.90 -13.81 -3.33
N ILE A 123 -8.19 -13.59 -3.09
CA ILE A 123 -8.76 -13.66 -1.74
C ILE A 123 -8.58 -15.06 -1.16
N GLY A 124 -8.80 -16.11 -1.96
CA GLY A 124 -8.56 -17.50 -1.55
C GLY A 124 -7.11 -17.76 -1.14
N LEU A 125 -6.14 -17.30 -1.94
CA LEU A 125 -4.71 -17.42 -1.64
C LEU A 125 -4.34 -16.66 -0.36
N GLY A 126 -4.77 -15.40 -0.24
CA GLY A 126 -4.55 -14.57 0.94
C GLY A 126 -5.15 -15.19 2.19
N PHE A 127 -6.38 -15.71 2.11
CA PHE A 127 -7.06 -16.39 3.21
C PHE A 127 -6.31 -17.65 3.66
N ALA A 128 -5.91 -18.51 2.72
CA ALA A 128 -5.17 -19.73 3.06
C ALA A 128 -3.85 -19.42 3.79
N TYR A 129 -3.12 -18.41 3.30
CA TYR A 129 -1.90 -17.92 3.96
C TYR A 129 -2.20 -17.34 5.35
N GLU A 130 -3.20 -16.46 5.48
CA GLU A 130 -3.56 -15.82 6.74
C GLU A 130 -3.98 -16.88 7.78
N GLN A 131 -4.82 -17.84 7.40
CA GLN A 131 -5.27 -18.90 8.30
C GLN A 131 -4.11 -19.75 8.82
N LYS A 132 -3.11 -20.03 7.97
CA LYS A 132 -1.94 -20.83 8.35
C LYS A 132 -0.99 -20.09 9.28
N THR A 133 -0.86 -18.77 9.12
CA THR A 133 0.20 -17.99 9.78
C THR A 133 -0.30 -17.18 10.97
N GLN A 134 -1.52 -16.62 10.89
CA GLN A 134 -2.10 -15.75 11.91
C GLN A 134 -1.15 -14.61 12.33
N THR A 135 -0.24 -14.16 11.45
CA THR A 135 0.88 -13.27 11.78
C THR A 135 0.45 -11.99 12.50
N ARG A 136 -0.71 -11.45 12.11
CA ARG A 136 -1.31 -10.26 12.73
C ARG A 136 -1.43 -10.38 14.26
N LEU A 137 -1.59 -11.59 14.80
CA LEU A 137 -1.79 -11.85 16.22
C LEU A 137 -0.49 -11.86 17.02
N ALA A 138 0.68 -11.97 16.37
CA ALA A 138 1.97 -12.07 17.03
C ALA A 138 2.40 -10.78 17.76
N ARG A 139 1.92 -9.61 17.31
CA ARG A 139 2.17 -8.33 17.95
C ARG A 139 0.91 -7.47 17.91
N LYS A 140 0.35 -7.18 19.08
CA LYS A 140 -0.84 -6.33 19.23
C LYS A 140 -0.42 -4.85 19.22
N ALA A 141 -1.38 -3.99 18.87
CA ALA A 141 -1.22 -2.55 19.01
C ALA A 141 -0.87 -2.18 20.45
N PHE A 142 -0.16 -1.06 20.62
CA PHE A 142 0.10 -0.50 21.95
C PHE A 142 -1.22 -0.16 22.66
N PRO A 143 -1.26 -0.16 24.00
CA PRO A 143 -2.52 -0.13 24.76
C PRO A 143 -3.50 0.98 24.39
N ALA A 144 -2.99 2.18 24.06
CA ALA A 144 -3.83 3.32 23.69
C ALA A 144 -4.45 3.20 22.28
N ALA A 145 -3.86 2.40 21.38
CA ALA A 145 -4.40 2.14 20.05
C ALA A 145 -5.35 0.93 19.99
N ILE A 146 -5.54 0.21 21.11
CA ILE A 146 -6.50 -0.89 21.16
C ILE A 146 -7.92 -0.31 21.20
N PRO A 147 -8.78 -0.59 20.20
CA PRO A 147 -10.15 -0.10 20.20
C PRO A 147 -10.92 -0.65 21.41
N LYS A 148 -11.56 0.22 22.18
CA LYS A 148 -12.38 -0.14 23.35
C LYS A 148 -13.88 -0.17 23.06
N THR A 149 -14.28 0.28 21.88
CA THR A 149 -15.66 0.42 21.45
C THR A 149 -15.81 -0.15 20.04
N GLN A 150 -16.84 -0.95 19.83
CA GLN A 150 -17.24 -1.52 18.55
C GLN A 150 -18.58 -0.91 18.11
N LEU A 151 -18.92 -1.03 16.82
CA LEU A 151 -20.20 -0.53 16.28
C LEU A 151 -21.42 -1.03 17.08
N LYS A 152 -21.41 -2.30 17.48
CA LYS A 152 -22.48 -2.92 18.30
C LYS A 152 -22.67 -2.26 19.67
N ASP A 153 -21.63 -1.62 20.21
CA ASP A 153 -21.67 -0.97 21.52
C ASP A 153 -22.35 0.41 21.44
N VAL A 154 -22.50 0.95 20.22
CA VAL A 154 -23.11 2.27 19.95
C VAL A 154 -24.55 2.12 19.43
N PHE A 155 -24.78 1.23 18.48
CA PHE A 155 -26.07 1.12 17.78
C PHE A 155 -27.08 0.18 18.44
N GLY A 156 -26.67 -0.57 19.48
CA GLY A 156 -27.45 -1.72 19.93
C GLY A 156 -27.52 -2.80 18.84
N LYS A 157 -28.02 -3.99 19.18
CA LYS A 157 -28.36 -5.00 18.16
C LYS A 157 -29.70 -4.68 17.53
#